data_AF-J9AXF7-F1
#
_entry.id   AF-J9AXF7-F1
#
_cell.length_a   1.000
_cell.length_b   1.000
_cell.length_c   1.000
_cell.angle_alpha   90.00
_cell.angle_beta   90.00
_cell.angle_gamma   90.00
#
_symmetry.space_group_name_H-M   'P 1'
#
loop_
_entity.id
_entity.type
_entity.pdbx_description
1 polymer ?
#
loop_
_entity_poly.entity_id
_entity_poly.type
_entity_poly.pdbx_seq_one_letter_code
_entity_poly.pdbx_strand_id
1 'polypeptide(L)'
;MRSILEAVLKNYKCDADFEISAEEKKRRKLLMQCLVNAGNCSENLRSCADEYSEGCLRRLLKLDWLQNETFAAMINFSKPENGEMYYQLAFECSILWDQVCSDIKRLENNEMNMASENGNESQSCEALAKAYDKRSWLLALFTKYLELNDNFLTVCGEIIEPSSVDTFIDIVDTVIEFGKKGCNVKLASGNVRYVLIFLEKALRKFGTFEKGSKLEEYKGTDNFNNIFRIHVLLEMVIELVSVEEYQSVFKADITTAKLVLHIIEGIVHCDFIKYQSETCISKSQEKFSDRPGIKLLPRSAANISCIYNLAIGLSTFGDVKLIETMKLSCLELLGILCHENNMIREYFGANDSISLLLSCMCIRDDHNPIGRLYAIAALRHLVLGYSPNQLRLAQLSEEPSAIIERDGLLRELGLCAVYDQETKKIRLRPVS
;
A
#
# COMPACT_ATOMS: atom_id res chain seq x y z
N MET A 1 35.18 6.38 -19.17
CA MET A 1 33.92 5.61 -19.09
C MET A 1 33.62 4.89 -20.40
N ARG A 2 33.28 5.60 -21.49
CA ARG A 2 32.95 4.99 -22.80
C ARG A 2 33.94 3.91 -23.26
N SER A 3 35.23 4.18 -23.26
CA SER A 3 36.25 3.18 -23.67
C SER A 3 36.25 1.90 -22.82
N ILE A 4 35.88 1.98 -21.54
CA ILE A 4 35.73 0.80 -20.67
C ILE A 4 34.49 0.02 -21.10
N LEU A 5 33.35 0.69 -21.27
CA LEU A 5 32.10 0.05 -21.70
C LEU A 5 32.25 -0.62 -23.07
N GLU A 6 32.92 0.04 -24.03
CA GLU A 6 33.27 -0.52 -25.33
C GLU A 6 34.16 -1.75 -25.22
N ALA A 7 35.16 -1.73 -24.33
CA ALA A 7 36.04 -2.87 -24.11
C ALA A 7 35.30 -4.06 -23.48
N VAL A 8 34.39 -3.81 -22.53
CA VAL A 8 33.57 -4.85 -21.89
C VAL A 8 32.58 -5.46 -22.89
N LEU A 9 31.97 -4.64 -23.75
CA LEU A 9 31.05 -5.08 -24.80
C LEU A 9 31.74 -5.50 -26.10
N LYS A 10 33.08 -5.56 -26.13
CA LYS A 10 33.81 -5.89 -27.35
C LYS A 10 33.40 -7.27 -27.86
N ASN A 11 33.04 -7.32 -29.15
CA ASN A 11 32.53 -8.50 -29.84
C ASN A 11 31.21 -9.06 -29.31
N TYR A 12 30.55 -8.39 -28.36
CA TYR A 12 29.22 -8.77 -27.91
C TYR A 12 28.22 -8.51 -29.04
N LYS A 13 27.64 -9.58 -29.57
CA LYS A 13 26.43 -9.54 -30.39
C LYS A 13 25.27 -9.81 -29.45
N CYS A 14 24.10 -9.21 -29.68
CA CYS A 14 22.89 -9.42 -28.87
C CYS A 14 22.32 -10.85 -28.94
N ASP A 15 23.16 -11.87 -29.19
CA ASP A 15 22.81 -13.28 -29.26
C ASP A 15 23.16 -13.96 -27.93
N ALA A 16 22.22 -14.77 -27.42
CA ALA A 16 22.28 -15.42 -26.11
C ALA A 16 23.44 -16.43 -25.95
N ASP A 17 24.06 -16.85 -27.06
CA ASP A 17 25.09 -17.91 -27.10
C ASP A 17 26.53 -17.37 -27.20
N PHE A 18 26.76 -16.12 -26.79
CA PHE A 18 28.10 -15.52 -26.79
C PHE A 18 29.00 -16.15 -25.70
N GLU A 19 29.66 -17.26 -26.05
CA GLU A 19 30.65 -17.92 -25.19
C GLU A 19 32.02 -17.23 -25.28
N ILE A 20 32.45 -16.65 -24.16
CA ILE A 20 33.81 -16.17 -23.94
C ILE A 20 34.50 -16.98 -22.83
N SER A 21 35.82 -17.11 -22.94
CA SER A 21 36.63 -17.86 -21.98
C SER A 21 36.48 -17.32 -20.56
N ALA A 22 36.71 -18.18 -19.56
CA ALA A 22 36.67 -17.78 -18.14
C ALA A 22 37.64 -16.62 -17.83
N GLU A 23 38.81 -16.61 -18.48
CA GLU A 23 39.81 -15.55 -18.33
C GLU A 23 39.31 -14.21 -18.89
N GLU A 24 38.64 -14.24 -20.05
CA GLU A 24 38.05 -13.04 -20.65
C GLU A 24 36.88 -12.50 -19.80
N LYS A 25 36.04 -13.38 -19.24
CA LYS A 25 35.00 -12.99 -18.26
C LYS A 25 35.62 -12.29 -17.05
N LYS A 26 36.67 -12.87 -16.47
CA LYS A 26 37.39 -12.29 -15.32
C LYS A 26 37.98 -10.91 -15.66
N ARG A 27 38.60 -10.76 -16.83
CA ARG A 27 39.17 -9.49 -17.28
C ARG A 27 38.11 -8.40 -17.46
N ARG A 28 36.98 -8.73 -18.09
CA ARG A 28 35.86 -7.79 -18.30
C ARG A 28 35.17 -7.41 -16.98
N LYS A 29 35.04 -8.37 -16.07
CA LYS A 29 34.54 -8.13 -14.71
C LYS A 29 35.43 -7.14 -13.95
N LEU A 30 36.75 -7.31 -14.02
CA LEU A 30 37.71 -6.39 -13.42
C LEU A 30 37.61 -4.97 -14.01
N LEU A 31 37.41 -4.84 -15.32
CA LEU A 31 37.18 -3.54 -15.96
C LEU A 31 35.92 -2.83 -15.42
N MET A 32 34.82 -3.56 -15.25
CA MET A 32 33.61 -3.00 -14.65
C MET A 32 33.82 -2.61 -13.19
N GLN A 33 34.52 -3.43 -12.39
CA GLN A 33 34.87 -3.11 -11.01
C GLN A 33 35.74 -1.83 -10.92
N CYS A 34 36.71 -1.67 -11.82
CA CYS A 34 37.49 -0.44 -11.91
C CYS A 34 36.61 0.79 -12.22
N LEU A 35 35.65 0.64 -13.14
CA LEU A 35 34.71 1.72 -13.47
C LEU A 35 33.82 2.09 -12.27
N VAL A 36 33.27 1.09 -11.57
CA VAL A 36 32.45 1.28 -10.36
C VAL A 36 33.26 1.98 -9.27
N ASN A 37 34.47 1.51 -8.98
CA ASN A 37 35.34 2.12 -7.97
C ASN A 37 35.71 3.57 -8.33
N ALA A 38 35.99 3.84 -9.61
CA ALA A 38 36.24 5.20 -10.07
C ALA A 38 34.98 6.09 -9.91
N GLY A 39 33.79 5.54 -10.17
CA GLY A 39 32.51 6.23 -9.97
C GLY A 39 32.26 6.58 -8.50
N ASN A 40 32.51 5.62 -7.60
CA ASN A 40 32.39 5.82 -6.16
C ASN A 40 33.31 6.95 -5.65
N CYS A 41 34.49 7.13 -6.26
CA CYS A 41 35.47 8.13 -5.87
C CYS A 41 35.32 9.49 -6.59
N SER A 42 34.42 9.62 -7.58
CA SER A 42 34.36 10.81 -8.43
C SER A 42 32.94 11.17 -8.85
N GLU A 43 32.42 12.25 -8.26
CA GLU A 43 31.14 12.85 -8.66
C GLU A 43 31.17 13.34 -10.11
N ASN A 44 32.29 13.96 -10.54
CA ASN A 44 32.48 14.36 -11.93
C ASN A 44 32.35 13.18 -12.89
N LEU A 45 32.92 12.02 -12.55
CA LEU A 45 32.78 10.83 -13.39
C LEU A 45 31.33 10.34 -13.44
N ARG A 46 30.63 10.33 -12.30
CA ARG A 46 29.19 10.00 -12.26
C ARG A 46 28.38 10.97 -13.13
N SER A 47 28.78 12.25 -13.18
CA SER A 47 28.14 13.27 -14.01
C SER A 47 28.36 13.12 -15.52
N CYS A 48 29.37 12.36 -15.94
CA CYS A 48 29.67 12.12 -17.36
C CYS A 48 28.82 10.99 -17.98
N ALA A 49 27.98 10.30 -17.21
CA ALA A 49 27.09 9.28 -17.74
C ALA A 49 26.05 9.91 -18.67
N ASP A 50 25.81 9.26 -19.80
CA ASP A 50 24.95 9.71 -20.89
C ASP A 50 24.07 8.55 -21.40
N GLU A 51 23.18 8.83 -22.35
CA GLU A 51 22.32 7.82 -22.99
C GLU A 51 23.10 6.63 -23.56
N TYR A 52 24.32 6.87 -24.10
CA TYR A 52 25.18 5.80 -24.58
C TYR A 52 25.57 4.84 -23.44
N SER A 53 25.98 5.42 -22.31
CA SER A 53 26.39 4.66 -21.13
C SER A 53 25.24 3.82 -20.57
N GLU A 54 24.02 4.36 -20.51
CA GLU A 54 22.84 3.57 -20.12
C GLU A 54 22.50 2.48 -21.12
N GLY A 55 22.58 2.77 -22.43
CA GLY A 55 22.40 1.77 -23.47
C GLY A 55 23.41 0.61 -23.35
N CYS A 56 24.63 0.88 -22.90
CA CYS A 56 25.60 -0.16 -22.56
C CYS A 56 25.20 -0.94 -21.30
N LEU A 57 24.82 -0.28 -20.20
CA LEU A 57 24.41 -0.92 -18.96
C LEU A 57 23.23 -1.87 -19.18
N ARG A 58 22.25 -1.44 -19.97
CA ARG A 58 21.11 -2.27 -20.39
C ARG A 58 21.54 -3.57 -21.07
N ARG A 59 22.54 -3.52 -21.96
CA ARG A 59 23.09 -4.74 -22.61
C ARG A 59 23.85 -5.61 -21.62
N LEU A 60 24.61 -5.00 -20.72
CA LEU A 60 25.39 -5.71 -19.70
C LEU A 60 24.50 -6.41 -18.67
N LEU A 61 23.31 -5.87 -18.38
CA LEU A 61 22.35 -6.45 -17.44
C LEU A 61 21.90 -7.87 -17.85
N LYS A 62 21.90 -8.15 -19.16
CA LYS A 62 21.58 -9.46 -19.74
C LYS A 62 22.68 -10.51 -19.56
N LEU A 63 23.86 -10.11 -19.05
CA LEU A 63 24.99 -11.00 -18.82
C LEU A 63 25.02 -11.44 -17.36
N ASP A 64 24.46 -12.62 -17.07
CA ASP A 64 24.35 -13.16 -15.71
C ASP A 64 25.66 -13.14 -14.90
N TRP A 65 26.79 -13.41 -15.55
CA TRP A 65 28.11 -13.45 -14.89
C TRP A 65 28.67 -12.06 -14.53
N LEU A 66 28.03 -10.98 -14.97
CA LEU A 66 28.41 -9.58 -14.78
C LEU A 66 27.29 -8.73 -14.13
N GLN A 67 26.18 -9.35 -13.74
CA GLN A 67 25.01 -8.63 -13.22
C GLN A 67 25.34 -7.79 -11.97
N ASN A 68 26.09 -8.32 -11.00
CA ASN A 68 26.43 -7.60 -9.77
C ASN A 68 27.22 -6.31 -10.04
N GLU A 69 28.25 -6.38 -10.89
CA GLU A 69 28.99 -5.20 -11.31
C GLU A 69 28.13 -4.22 -12.12
N THR A 70 27.18 -4.75 -12.90
CA THR A 70 26.25 -3.92 -13.67
C THR A 70 25.28 -3.18 -12.74
N PHE A 71 24.72 -3.83 -11.72
CA PHE A 71 23.90 -3.18 -10.69
C PHE A 71 24.69 -2.09 -9.97
N ALA A 72 25.92 -2.38 -9.55
CA ALA A 72 26.80 -1.40 -8.91
C ALA A 72 27.13 -0.21 -9.84
N ALA A 73 27.30 -0.46 -11.14
CA ALA A 73 27.49 0.60 -12.13
C ALA A 73 26.21 1.42 -12.32
N MET A 74 25.04 0.79 -12.37
CA MET A 74 23.74 1.47 -12.47
C MET A 74 23.50 2.37 -11.24
N ILE A 75 23.82 1.90 -10.03
CA ILE A 75 23.76 2.71 -8.81
C ILE A 75 24.66 3.95 -8.91
N ASN A 76 25.75 3.93 -9.67
CA ASN A 76 26.61 5.10 -9.84
C ASN A 76 26.23 6.00 -11.00
N PHE A 77 25.80 5.42 -12.12
CA PHE A 77 25.77 6.09 -13.41
C PHE A 77 24.36 6.23 -14.00
N SER A 78 23.39 5.43 -13.56
CA SER A 78 21.98 5.56 -13.98
C SER A 78 21.38 6.84 -13.39
N LYS A 79 20.75 7.63 -14.24
CA LYS A 79 20.36 9.02 -13.95
C LYS A 79 19.03 9.42 -14.60
N PRO A 80 18.11 10.05 -13.87
CA PRO A 80 16.85 10.54 -14.43
C PRO A 80 17.03 11.48 -15.62
N GLU A 81 18.12 12.25 -15.68
CA GLU A 81 18.42 13.20 -16.76
C GLU A 81 18.62 12.53 -18.13
N ASN A 82 18.88 11.22 -18.16
CA ASN A 82 19.00 10.44 -19.40
C ASN A 82 17.65 10.07 -20.03
N GLY A 83 16.53 10.54 -19.46
CA GLY A 83 15.20 10.44 -20.06
C GLY A 83 14.68 9.00 -20.15
N GLU A 84 14.15 8.63 -21.30
CA GLU A 84 13.44 7.35 -21.50
C GLU A 84 14.32 6.12 -21.19
N MET A 85 15.62 6.19 -21.50
CA MET A 85 16.54 5.06 -21.31
C MET A 85 16.65 4.65 -19.83
N TYR A 86 16.58 5.61 -18.91
CA TYR A 86 16.65 5.40 -17.47
C TYR A 86 15.45 4.55 -17.00
N TYR A 87 14.26 4.87 -17.51
CA TYR A 87 13.02 4.17 -17.17
C TYR A 87 12.93 2.81 -17.85
N GLN A 88 13.43 2.66 -19.09
CA GLN A 88 13.54 1.36 -19.74
C GLN A 88 14.47 0.41 -18.96
N LEU A 89 15.57 0.94 -18.42
CA LEU A 89 16.47 0.17 -17.58
C LEU A 89 15.80 -0.25 -16.26
N ALA A 90 15.05 0.65 -15.62
CA ALA A 90 14.25 0.33 -14.43
C ALA A 90 13.20 -0.75 -14.72
N PHE A 91 12.57 -0.73 -15.89
CA PHE A 91 11.63 -1.76 -16.33
C PHE A 91 12.29 -3.12 -16.56
N GLU A 92 13.49 -3.17 -17.17
CA GLU A 92 14.24 -4.43 -17.27
C GLU A 92 14.61 -4.98 -15.88
N CYS A 93 14.95 -4.10 -14.93
CA CYS A 93 15.16 -4.50 -13.53
C CYS A 93 13.89 -4.97 -12.83
N SER A 94 12.71 -4.44 -13.15
CA SER A 94 11.45 -4.92 -12.56
C SER A 94 11.09 -6.31 -13.10
N ILE A 95 11.37 -6.61 -14.36
CA ILE A 95 11.23 -7.97 -14.90
C ILE A 95 12.18 -8.94 -14.15
N LEU A 96 13.43 -8.54 -13.93
CA LEU A 96 14.39 -9.34 -13.17
C LEU A 96 13.95 -9.52 -11.71
N TRP A 97 13.31 -8.52 -11.11
CA TRP A 97 12.74 -8.62 -9.76
C TRP A 97 11.71 -9.74 -9.67
N ASP A 98 10.73 -9.76 -10.57
CA ASP A 98 9.69 -10.81 -10.58
C ASP A 98 10.29 -12.20 -10.79
N GLN A 99 11.29 -12.32 -11.67
CA GLN A 99 12.00 -13.56 -11.90
C GLN A 99 12.73 -14.04 -10.63
N VAL A 100 13.48 -13.15 -9.98
CA VAL A 100 14.22 -13.46 -8.75
C VAL A 100 13.27 -13.82 -7.60
N CYS A 101 12.16 -13.10 -7.43
CA CYS A 101 11.16 -13.41 -6.42
C CYS A 101 10.49 -14.77 -6.67
N SER A 102 10.22 -15.10 -7.93
CA SER A 102 9.68 -16.42 -8.32
C SER A 102 10.69 -17.54 -8.09
N ASP A 103 11.97 -17.31 -8.41
CA ASP A 103 13.04 -18.27 -8.17
C ASP A 103 13.25 -18.54 -6.68
N ILE A 104 13.25 -17.50 -5.83
CA ILE A 104 13.32 -17.65 -4.36
C ILE A 104 12.16 -18.50 -3.86
N LYS A 105 10.91 -18.15 -4.20
CA LYS A 105 9.71 -18.93 -3.78
C LYS A 105 9.81 -20.39 -4.20
N ARG A 106 10.27 -20.67 -5.43
CA ARG A 106 10.44 -22.03 -5.93
C ARG A 106 11.53 -22.79 -5.15
N LEU A 107 12.67 -22.14 -4.89
CA LEU A 107 13.79 -22.74 -4.18
C LEU A 107 13.45 -23.02 -2.71
N GLU A 108 12.77 -22.11 -2.03
CA GLU A 108 12.31 -22.29 -0.64
C GLU A 108 11.31 -23.44 -0.50
N ASN A 109 10.35 -23.54 -1.42
CA ASN A 109 9.41 -24.66 -1.45
C ASN A 109 10.12 -26.00 -1.70
N ASN A 110 11.15 -26.01 -2.54
CA ASN A 110 11.95 -27.20 -2.80
C ASN A 110 12.81 -27.59 -1.58
N GLU A 111 13.36 -26.63 -0.83
CA GLU A 111 14.08 -26.92 0.42
C GLU A 111 13.16 -27.52 1.48
N MET A 112 11.95 -27.00 1.65
CA MET A 112 10.97 -27.58 2.57
C MET A 112 10.57 -29.02 2.20
N ASN A 113 10.56 -29.35 0.90
CA ASN A 113 10.26 -30.70 0.42
C ASN A 113 11.48 -31.65 0.42
N MET A 114 12.71 -31.12 0.35
CA MET A 114 13.96 -31.91 0.36
C MET A 114 14.48 -32.18 1.78
N ALA A 115 14.09 -31.38 2.78
CA ALA A 115 14.37 -31.67 4.19
C ALA A 115 13.75 -33.00 4.68
N SER A 116 12.90 -33.66 3.87
CA SER A 116 12.41 -35.02 4.09
C SER A 116 13.22 -36.13 3.39
N GLU A 117 14.16 -35.83 2.49
CA GLU A 117 14.96 -36.83 1.76
C GLU A 117 16.43 -36.40 1.60
N ASN A 118 17.31 -37.00 2.41
CA ASN A 118 18.74 -36.71 2.46
C ASN A 118 19.45 -36.97 1.12
N GLY A 119 19.90 -35.93 0.42
CA GLY A 119 20.82 -36.11 -0.71
C GLY A 119 21.33 -34.87 -1.47
N ASN A 120 20.63 -33.73 -1.48
CA ASN A 120 20.95 -32.62 -2.42
C ASN A 120 20.98 -31.20 -1.80
N GLU A 121 21.18 -31.07 -0.48
CA GLU A 121 21.08 -29.79 0.24
C GLU A 121 22.07 -28.70 -0.23
N SER A 122 23.29 -29.06 -0.64
CA SER A 122 24.36 -28.06 -0.86
C SER A 122 24.18 -27.19 -2.12
N GLN A 123 23.66 -27.76 -3.21
CA GLN A 123 23.43 -27.02 -4.47
C GLN A 123 22.19 -26.13 -4.39
N SER A 124 21.16 -26.56 -3.64
CA SER A 124 19.96 -25.75 -3.38
C SER A 124 20.31 -24.49 -2.58
N CYS A 125 21.09 -24.65 -1.50
CA CYS A 125 21.52 -23.54 -0.65
C CYS A 125 22.34 -22.49 -1.42
N GLU A 126 23.25 -22.91 -2.31
CA GLU A 126 24.06 -21.97 -3.11
C GLU A 126 23.21 -21.19 -4.13
N ALA A 127 22.24 -21.86 -4.76
CA ALA A 127 21.31 -21.21 -5.68
C ALA A 127 20.41 -20.19 -4.97
N LEU A 128 19.90 -20.55 -3.78
CA LEU A 128 19.08 -19.67 -2.96
C LEU A 128 19.87 -18.45 -2.49
N ALA A 129 21.11 -18.63 -2.01
CA ALA A 129 21.99 -17.53 -1.62
C ALA A 129 22.26 -16.56 -2.79
N LYS A 130 22.48 -17.07 -4.01
CA LYS A 130 22.64 -16.23 -5.21
C LYS A 130 21.37 -15.47 -5.56
N ALA A 131 20.19 -16.08 -5.41
CA ALA A 131 18.93 -15.39 -5.67
C ALA A 131 18.68 -14.25 -4.66
N TYR A 132 18.99 -14.48 -3.38
CA TYR A 132 18.93 -13.46 -2.34
C TYR A 132 19.95 -12.32 -2.55
N ASP A 133 21.16 -12.62 -3.02
CA ASP A 133 22.16 -11.60 -3.39
C ASP A 133 21.63 -10.72 -4.53
N LYS A 134 21.05 -11.32 -5.59
CA LYS A 134 20.43 -10.57 -6.69
C LYS A 134 19.26 -9.70 -6.21
N ARG A 135 18.38 -10.23 -5.33
CA ARG A 135 17.26 -9.46 -4.76
C ARG A 135 17.78 -8.25 -3.97
N SER A 136 18.87 -8.41 -3.23
CA SER A 136 19.50 -7.34 -2.45
C SER A 136 20.07 -6.23 -3.35
N TRP A 137 20.70 -6.59 -4.47
CA TRP A 137 21.16 -5.61 -5.46
C TRP A 137 20.02 -4.84 -6.11
N LEU A 138 18.96 -5.53 -6.51
CA LEU A 138 17.77 -4.88 -7.08
C LEU A 138 17.09 -3.96 -6.07
N LEU A 139 17.01 -4.38 -4.80
CA LEU A 139 16.46 -3.55 -3.73
C LEU A 139 17.27 -2.26 -3.54
N ALA A 140 18.60 -2.35 -3.55
CA ALA A 140 19.48 -1.18 -3.46
C ALA A 140 19.30 -0.22 -4.64
N LEU A 141 19.13 -0.78 -5.85
CA LEU A 141 18.86 0.01 -7.05
C LEU A 141 17.52 0.73 -6.98
N PHE A 142 16.43 0.01 -6.66
CA PHE A 142 15.09 0.60 -6.56
C PHE A 142 14.99 1.60 -5.41
N THR A 143 15.67 1.36 -4.30
CA THR A 143 15.80 2.35 -3.22
C THR A 143 16.37 3.65 -3.76
N LYS A 144 17.47 3.59 -4.52
CA LYS A 144 18.06 4.79 -5.14
C LYS A 144 17.08 5.49 -6.08
N TYR A 145 16.34 4.74 -6.90
CA TYR A 145 15.36 5.32 -7.83
C TYR A 145 14.20 6.00 -7.11
N LEU A 146 13.70 5.38 -6.05
CA LEU A 146 12.60 5.90 -5.24
C LEU A 146 13.02 7.07 -4.34
N GLU A 147 14.29 7.14 -3.94
CA GLU A 147 14.84 8.20 -3.10
C GLU A 147 15.21 9.45 -3.92
N LEU A 148 15.89 9.28 -5.06
CA LEU A 148 16.52 10.40 -5.78
C LEU A 148 15.64 11.02 -6.86
N ASN A 149 14.59 10.33 -7.32
CA ASN A 149 13.72 10.81 -8.39
C ASN A 149 12.28 10.92 -7.90
N ASP A 150 11.86 12.15 -7.60
CA ASP A 150 10.54 12.48 -7.06
C ASP A 150 9.36 11.99 -7.91
N ASN A 151 9.54 11.94 -9.23
CA ASN A 151 8.51 11.53 -10.18
C ASN A 151 8.74 10.12 -10.74
N PHE A 152 9.59 9.30 -10.10
CA PHE A 152 9.94 7.97 -10.60
C PHE A 152 8.70 7.11 -10.85
N LEU A 153 7.87 6.91 -9.82
CA LEU A 153 6.67 6.09 -9.94
C LEU A 153 5.62 6.69 -10.88
N THR A 154 5.57 8.03 -10.98
CA THR A 154 4.70 8.72 -11.92
C THR A 154 5.03 8.36 -13.35
N VAL A 155 6.29 8.54 -13.76
CA VAL A 155 6.74 8.26 -15.13
C VAL A 155 6.70 6.76 -15.42
N CYS A 156 7.12 5.93 -14.47
CA CYS A 156 6.95 4.49 -14.54
C CYS A 156 5.48 4.14 -14.80
N GLY A 157 4.53 4.71 -14.07
CA GLY A 157 3.11 4.43 -14.28
C GLY A 157 2.51 4.91 -15.61
N GLU A 158 3.19 5.78 -16.35
CA GLU A 158 2.81 6.19 -17.71
C GLU A 158 3.40 5.28 -18.79
N ILE A 159 4.61 4.77 -18.57
CA ILE A 159 5.36 3.97 -19.55
C ILE A 159 5.09 2.47 -19.39
N ILE A 160 4.73 2.04 -18.19
CA ILE A 160 4.63 0.61 -17.83
C ILE A 160 3.26 0.04 -18.16
N GLU A 161 3.27 -1.20 -18.68
CA GLU A 161 2.05 -1.95 -18.92
C GLU A 161 1.27 -2.23 -17.62
N PRO A 162 -0.08 -2.25 -17.64
CA PRO A 162 -0.90 -2.53 -16.46
C PRO A 162 -0.55 -3.82 -15.70
N SER A 163 0.08 -4.78 -16.37
CA SER A 163 0.53 -6.07 -15.82
C SER A 163 1.66 -5.94 -14.79
N SER A 164 2.50 -4.89 -14.86
CA SER A 164 3.66 -4.74 -13.96
C SER A 164 3.37 -3.83 -12.75
N VAL A 165 2.14 -3.36 -12.58
CA VAL A 165 1.77 -2.54 -11.41
C VAL A 165 2.02 -3.29 -10.11
N ASP A 166 1.73 -4.60 -10.07
CA ASP A 166 1.97 -5.45 -8.90
C ASP A 166 3.44 -5.52 -8.52
N THR A 167 4.32 -5.62 -9.53
CA THR A 167 5.77 -5.63 -9.35
C THR A 167 6.25 -4.37 -8.65
N PHE A 168 5.74 -3.20 -9.06
CA PHE A 168 6.14 -1.94 -8.43
C PHE A 168 5.54 -1.76 -7.03
N ILE A 169 4.33 -2.28 -6.78
CA ILE A 169 3.77 -2.32 -5.42
C ILE A 169 4.65 -3.19 -4.52
N ASP A 170 5.02 -4.39 -4.97
CA ASP A 170 5.88 -5.34 -4.22
C ASP A 170 7.29 -4.76 -3.95
N ILE A 171 7.87 -4.07 -4.94
CA ILE A 171 9.15 -3.36 -4.77
C ILE A 171 9.02 -2.28 -3.69
N VAL A 172 8.02 -1.40 -3.79
CA VAL A 172 7.88 -0.28 -2.84
C VAL A 172 7.56 -0.80 -1.44
N ASP A 173 6.71 -1.83 -1.32
CA ASP A 173 6.41 -2.48 -0.05
C ASP A 173 7.67 -3.07 0.59
N THR A 174 8.49 -3.79 -0.20
CA THR A 174 9.78 -4.33 0.28
C THR A 174 10.73 -3.22 0.73
N VAL A 175 10.79 -2.09 0.02
CA VAL A 175 11.62 -0.94 0.37
C VAL A 175 11.16 -0.32 1.69
N ILE A 176 9.85 -0.17 1.90
CA ILE A 176 9.27 0.33 3.16
C ILE A 176 9.58 -0.65 4.30
N GLU A 177 9.36 -1.95 4.11
CA GLU A 177 9.65 -2.99 5.11
C GLU A 177 11.12 -2.97 5.53
N PHE A 178 12.04 -2.80 4.57
CA PHE A 178 13.47 -2.71 4.84
C PHE A 178 13.82 -1.44 5.63
N GLY A 179 13.16 -0.32 5.33
CA GLY A 179 13.27 0.92 6.10
C GLY A 179 12.90 0.73 7.57
N LYS A 180 11.82 -0.01 7.86
CA LYS A 180 11.38 -0.30 9.25
C LYS A 180 12.42 -1.08 10.06
N LYS A 181 13.23 -1.92 9.42
CA LYS A 181 14.28 -2.72 10.08
C LYS A 181 15.50 -1.88 10.52
N GLY A 182 15.38 -0.55 10.51
CA GLY A 182 16.41 0.39 10.93
C GLY A 182 17.38 0.78 9.82
N CYS A 183 17.11 0.36 8.58
CA CYS A 183 17.87 0.82 7.43
C CYS A 183 17.39 2.24 7.07
N ASN A 184 18.31 3.19 6.97
CA ASN A 184 18.00 4.60 6.68
C ASN A 184 17.56 4.80 5.22
N VAL A 185 16.44 4.19 4.84
CA VAL A 185 15.86 4.21 3.50
C VAL A 185 14.79 5.29 3.45
N LYS A 186 14.92 6.22 2.50
CA LYS A 186 13.99 7.32 2.31
C LYS A 186 13.36 7.26 0.92
N LEU A 187 12.11 7.69 0.84
CA LEU A 187 11.37 7.83 -0.40
C LEU A 187 11.20 9.32 -0.68
N ALA A 188 11.34 9.73 -1.93
CA ALA A 188 10.96 11.06 -2.35
C ALA A 188 9.45 11.28 -2.16
N SER A 189 9.04 12.50 -1.80
CA SER A 189 7.66 12.81 -1.44
C SER A 189 6.67 12.56 -2.59
N GLY A 190 7.09 12.74 -3.84
CA GLY A 190 6.29 12.42 -5.03
C GLY A 190 6.03 10.91 -5.17
N ASN A 191 7.00 10.06 -4.85
CA ASN A 191 6.82 8.61 -4.82
C ASN A 191 5.90 8.16 -3.68
N VAL A 192 6.00 8.80 -2.50
CA VAL A 192 5.05 8.59 -1.39
C VAL A 192 3.63 8.97 -1.81
N ARG A 193 3.46 10.12 -2.47
CA ARG A 193 2.15 10.55 -3.01
C ARG A 193 1.63 9.56 -4.05
N TYR A 194 2.51 8.95 -4.83
CA TYR A 194 2.12 7.97 -5.84
C TYR A 194 1.57 6.66 -5.25
N VAL A 195 1.91 6.31 -4.01
CA VAL A 195 1.26 5.18 -3.29
C VAL A 195 -0.26 5.42 -3.14
N LEU A 196 -0.68 6.66 -2.89
CA LEU A 196 -2.10 7.03 -2.87
C LEU A 196 -2.74 6.90 -4.26
N ILE A 197 -1.98 7.18 -5.33
CA ILE A 197 -2.44 7.01 -6.71
C ILE A 197 -2.62 5.52 -7.03
N PHE A 198 -1.73 4.63 -6.56
CA PHE A 198 -1.95 3.19 -6.66
C PHE A 198 -3.24 2.77 -5.95
N LEU A 199 -3.47 3.26 -4.73
CA LEU A 199 -4.68 2.94 -3.95
C LEU A 199 -5.94 3.43 -4.65
N GLU A 200 -5.92 4.65 -5.18
CA GLU A 200 -7.01 5.21 -5.97
C GLU A 200 -7.28 4.38 -7.24
N LYS A 201 -6.23 4.00 -7.98
CA LYS A 201 -6.34 3.16 -9.19
C LYS A 201 -6.95 1.79 -8.87
N ALA A 202 -6.55 1.17 -7.76
CA ALA A 202 -7.11 -0.09 -7.30
C ALA A 202 -8.60 0.05 -6.93
N LEU A 203 -8.97 1.13 -6.24
CA LEU A 203 -10.38 1.43 -5.92
C LEU A 203 -11.23 1.70 -7.15
N ARG A 204 -10.70 2.44 -8.14
CA ARG A 204 -11.42 2.75 -9.39
C ARG A 204 -11.82 1.50 -10.19
N LYS A 205 -11.20 0.34 -9.94
CA LYS A 205 -11.63 -0.95 -10.52
C LYS A 205 -13.01 -1.40 -10.02
N PHE A 206 -13.42 -0.94 -8.84
CA PHE A 206 -14.77 -1.16 -8.32
C PHE A 206 -15.76 -0.09 -8.81
N GLY A 207 -15.32 0.96 -9.51
CA GLY A 207 -16.19 1.95 -10.13
C GLY A 207 -15.81 3.38 -9.79
N THR A 208 -16.65 4.31 -10.22
CA THR A 208 -16.43 5.75 -10.04
C THR A 208 -16.78 6.21 -8.62
N PHE A 209 -16.14 7.32 -8.20
CA PHE A 209 -16.44 7.99 -6.93
C PHE A 209 -17.73 8.83 -6.97
N GLU A 210 -18.51 8.75 -8.06
CA GLU A 210 -19.80 9.41 -8.27
C GLU A 210 -20.86 8.39 -8.71
N LYS A 211 -22.11 8.84 -8.87
CA LYS A 211 -23.22 8.00 -9.35
C LYS A 211 -23.20 7.92 -10.87
N GLY A 212 -22.61 6.85 -11.42
CA GLY A 212 -22.58 6.57 -12.87
C GLY A 212 -23.67 5.58 -13.32
N SER A 213 -24.00 5.62 -14.62
CA SER A 213 -24.91 4.64 -15.25
C SER A 213 -24.17 3.37 -15.69
N LYS A 214 -24.71 2.23 -15.25
CA LYS A 214 -24.40 0.83 -15.63
C LYS A 214 -23.00 0.30 -15.27
N LEU A 215 -23.04 -0.86 -14.60
CA LEU A 215 -21.97 -1.86 -14.52
C LEU A 215 -21.22 -1.97 -15.85
N GLU A 216 -19.89 -1.89 -15.83
CA GLU A 216 -19.16 -2.92 -16.55
C GLU A 216 -19.37 -4.21 -15.76
N GLU A 217 -19.83 -5.26 -16.45
CA GLU A 217 -20.13 -6.56 -15.84
C GLU A 217 -19.03 -6.99 -14.86
N TYR A 218 -19.44 -7.54 -13.72
CA TYR A 218 -18.56 -8.27 -12.82
C TYR A 218 -17.78 -9.33 -13.60
N LYS A 219 -16.53 -9.04 -13.95
CA LYS A 219 -15.64 -9.92 -14.71
C LYS A 219 -14.53 -10.47 -13.81
N GLY A 220 -14.88 -11.48 -13.02
CA GLY A 220 -13.92 -12.49 -12.55
C GLY A 220 -12.73 -12.01 -11.69
N THR A 221 -11.66 -12.81 -11.76
CA THR A 221 -10.46 -12.86 -10.90
C THR A 221 -9.69 -11.55 -10.70
N ASP A 222 -9.82 -10.57 -11.60
CA ASP A 222 -9.10 -9.28 -11.50
C ASP A 222 -9.57 -8.47 -10.26
N ASN A 223 -10.84 -8.60 -9.86
CA ASN A 223 -11.36 -7.89 -8.68
C ASN A 223 -10.78 -8.42 -7.37
N PHE A 224 -10.47 -9.71 -7.25
CA PHE A 224 -9.84 -10.26 -6.05
C PHE A 224 -8.39 -9.79 -5.90
N ASN A 225 -7.65 -9.73 -6.99
CA ASN A 225 -6.30 -9.13 -6.99
C ASN A 225 -6.35 -7.67 -6.51
N ASN A 226 -7.37 -6.92 -6.91
CA ASN A 226 -7.54 -5.53 -6.43
C ASN A 226 -7.90 -5.44 -4.94
N ILE A 227 -8.59 -6.41 -4.34
CA ILE A 227 -8.79 -6.47 -2.88
C ILE A 227 -7.45 -6.61 -2.17
N PHE A 228 -6.60 -7.55 -2.61
CA PHE A 228 -5.25 -7.72 -2.06
C PHE A 228 -4.38 -6.47 -2.26
N ARG A 229 -4.42 -5.84 -3.44
CA ARG A 229 -3.73 -4.57 -3.69
C ARG A 229 -4.17 -3.49 -2.70
N ILE A 230 -5.47 -3.32 -2.49
CA ILE A 230 -6.00 -2.32 -1.53
C ILE A 230 -5.48 -2.62 -0.13
N HIS A 231 -5.46 -3.89 0.29
CA HIS A 231 -4.93 -4.27 1.60
C HIS A 231 -3.45 -3.89 1.77
N VAL A 232 -2.58 -4.31 0.84
CA VAL A 232 -1.13 -4.00 0.90
C VAL A 232 -0.91 -2.49 0.88
N LEU A 233 -1.62 -1.77 0.00
CA LEU A 233 -1.50 -0.31 -0.10
C LEU A 233 -1.99 0.41 1.16
N LEU A 234 -3.01 -0.10 1.86
CA LEU A 234 -3.43 0.44 3.15
C LEU A 234 -2.34 0.29 4.20
N GLU A 235 -1.70 -0.89 4.28
CA GLU A 235 -0.59 -1.13 5.21
C GLU A 235 0.59 -0.20 4.89
N MET A 236 0.97 -0.07 3.61
CA MET A 236 1.99 0.88 3.19
C MET A 236 1.65 2.32 3.61
N VAL A 237 0.39 2.75 3.44
CA VAL A 237 -0.05 4.10 3.84
C VAL A 237 0.01 4.30 5.35
N ILE A 238 -0.35 3.30 6.17
CA ILE A 238 -0.22 3.35 7.64
C ILE A 238 1.22 3.61 8.05
N GLU A 239 2.13 2.89 7.42
CA GLU A 239 3.55 2.95 7.75
C GLU A 239 4.13 4.29 7.35
N LEU A 240 3.82 4.75 6.14
CA LEU A 240 4.30 6.03 5.63
C LEU A 240 3.71 7.21 6.42
N VAL A 241 2.42 7.19 6.79
CA VAL A 241 1.83 8.29 7.56
C VAL A 241 2.36 8.38 8.98
N SER A 242 2.89 7.27 9.52
CA SER A 242 3.52 7.23 10.85
C SER A 242 4.92 7.85 10.87
N VAL A 243 5.54 8.03 9.70
CA VAL A 243 6.84 8.70 9.55
C VAL A 243 6.64 10.22 9.46
N GLU A 244 7.23 10.96 10.39
CA GLU A 244 7.09 12.42 10.51
C GLU A 244 7.39 13.17 9.20
N GLU A 245 8.44 12.75 8.47
CA GLU A 245 8.86 13.35 7.20
C GLU A 245 7.78 13.29 6.11
N TYR A 246 6.90 12.28 6.15
CA TYR A 246 5.86 12.07 5.15
C TYR A 246 4.47 12.52 5.58
N GLN A 247 4.27 12.92 6.85
CA GLN A 247 2.95 13.35 7.34
C GLN A 247 2.34 14.47 6.50
N SER A 248 3.17 15.39 6.01
CA SER A 248 2.73 16.49 5.14
C SER A 248 2.10 15.99 3.83
N VAL A 249 2.54 14.85 3.29
CA VAL A 249 1.97 14.26 2.06
C VAL A 249 0.53 13.80 2.28
N PHE A 250 0.22 13.24 3.46
CA PHE A 250 -1.10 12.69 3.77
C PHE A 250 -2.05 13.69 4.45
N LYS A 251 -1.52 14.70 5.13
CA LYS A 251 -2.29 15.69 5.91
C LYS A 251 -2.53 17.02 5.18
N ALA A 252 -1.88 17.25 4.04
CA ALA A 252 -2.00 18.50 3.28
C ALA A 252 -3.34 18.70 2.57
N ASP A 253 -4.05 17.62 2.23
CA ASP A 253 -5.37 17.68 1.59
C ASP A 253 -6.25 16.50 2.03
N ILE A 254 -7.47 16.42 1.49
CA ILE A 254 -8.48 15.42 1.88
C ILE A 254 -8.39 14.10 1.09
N THR A 255 -7.38 13.91 0.23
CA THR A 255 -7.30 12.75 -0.69
C THR A 255 -7.22 11.44 0.08
N THR A 256 -6.27 11.33 1.03
CA THR A 256 -6.13 10.11 1.85
C THR A 256 -7.39 9.84 2.67
N ALA A 257 -7.97 10.89 3.30
CA ALA A 257 -9.21 10.76 4.05
C ALA A 257 -10.38 10.28 3.18
N LYS A 258 -10.48 10.80 1.95
CA LYS A 258 -11.47 10.36 0.96
C LYS A 258 -11.29 8.87 0.66
N LEU A 259 -10.09 8.41 0.30
CA LEU A 259 -9.85 7.00 -0.04
C LEU A 259 -10.16 6.07 1.12
N VAL A 260 -9.67 6.39 2.32
CA VAL A 260 -9.93 5.63 3.55
C VAL A 260 -11.43 5.54 3.83
N LEU A 261 -12.16 6.64 3.73
CA LEU A 261 -13.61 6.68 3.94
C LEU A 261 -14.36 5.72 3.01
N HIS A 262 -14.03 5.72 1.71
CA HIS A 262 -14.71 4.84 0.75
C HIS A 262 -14.45 3.36 1.04
N ILE A 263 -13.24 2.99 1.47
CA ILE A 263 -12.90 1.61 1.79
C ILE A 263 -13.69 1.14 3.01
N ILE A 264 -13.65 1.89 4.12
CA ILE A 264 -14.36 1.50 5.34
C ILE A 264 -15.88 1.50 5.18
N GLU A 265 -16.44 2.42 4.38
CA GLU A 265 -17.86 2.39 4.01
C GLU A 265 -18.20 1.11 3.23
N GLY A 266 -17.31 0.66 2.33
CA GLY A 266 -17.46 -0.59 1.58
C GLY A 266 -17.42 -1.82 2.48
N ILE A 267 -16.52 -1.83 3.46
CA ILE A 267 -16.41 -2.91 4.47
C ILE A 267 -17.67 -2.97 5.33
N VAL A 268 -18.13 -1.83 5.88
CA VAL A 268 -19.35 -1.80 6.71
C VAL A 268 -20.60 -2.15 5.88
N HIS A 269 -20.62 -1.81 4.59
CA HIS A 269 -21.70 -2.25 3.70
C HIS A 269 -21.64 -3.75 3.39
N CYS A 270 -20.44 -4.35 3.29
CA CYS A 270 -20.27 -5.80 3.23
C CYS A 270 -20.84 -6.48 4.48
N ASP A 271 -20.53 -5.97 5.69
CA ASP A 271 -21.10 -6.46 6.95
C ASP A 271 -22.65 -6.41 6.92
N PHE A 272 -23.22 -5.35 6.34
CA PHE A 272 -24.66 -5.21 6.15
C PHE A 272 -25.28 -6.25 5.21
N ILE A 273 -24.66 -6.47 4.04
CA ILE A 273 -25.13 -7.45 3.05
C ILE A 273 -25.16 -8.86 3.68
N LYS A 274 -24.08 -9.23 4.39
CA LYS A 274 -24.00 -10.51 5.12
C LYS A 274 -25.13 -10.64 6.14
N TYR A 275 -25.34 -9.61 6.97
CA TYR A 275 -26.43 -9.59 7.96
C TYR A 275 -27.82 -9.74 7.33
N GLN A 276 -28.10 -9.06 6.21
CA GLN A 276 -29.37 -9.22 5.51
C GLN A 276 -29.56 -10.65 4.99
N SER A 277 -28.51 -11.26 4.44
CA SER A 277 -28.58 -12.63 3.96
C SER A 277 -28.87 -13.63 5.09
N GLU A 278 -28.24 -13.48 6.25
CA GLU A 278 -28.43 -14.33 7.42
C GLU A 278 -29.84 -14.20 8.02
N THR A 279 -30.36 -12.97 8.11
CA THR A 279 -31.72 -12.69 8.62
C THR A 279 -32.82 -13.12 7.66
N CYS A 280 -32.60 -13.07 6.34
CA CYS A 280 -33.54 -13.60 5.34
C CYS A 280 -33.62 -15.13 5.35
N ILE A 281 -32.53 -15.83 5.66
CA ILE A 281 -32.48 -17.30 5.76
C ILE A 281 -33.10 -17.77 7.09
N SER A 282 -32.98 -16.98 8.16
CA SER A 282 -33.48 -17.32 9.50
C SER A 282 -34.88 -16.74 9.79
N LYS A 283 -35.92 -17.23 9.11
CA LYS A 283 -37.34 -16.94 9.44
C LYS A 283 -37.82 -17.55 10.77
N SER A 284 -36.94 -18.01 11.64
CA SER A 284 -37.29 -18.53 12.96
C SER A 284 -36.21 -18.16 13.97
N GLN A 285 -36.29 -16.97 14.55
CA GLN A 285 -35.75 -16.73 15.89
C GLN A 285 -36.29 -15.41 16.46
N GLU A 286 -37.29 -15.53 17.33
CA GLU A 286 -37.72 -14.52 18.32
C GLU A 286 -36.58 -14.09 19.29
N LYS A 287 -35.36 -14.61 19.13
CA LYS A 287 -34.19 -14.32 19.99
C LYS A 287 -33.34 -13.12 19.53
N PHE A 288 -33.64 -12.50 18.38
CA PHE A 288 -32.84 -11.38 17.83
C PHE A 288 -33.60 -10.06 17.72
N SER A 289 -34.85 -9.97 18.20
CA SER A 289 -35.67 -8.76 18.12
C SER A 289 -35.12 -7.55 18.89
N ASP A 290 -34.24 -7.79 19.87
CA ASP A 290 -33.65 -6.74 20.70
C ASP A 290 -32.34 -6.18 20.12
N ARG A 291 -31.86 -6.71 18.99
CA ARG A 291 -30.62 -6.25 18.35
C ARG A 291 -30.94 -5.13 17.34
N PRO A 292 -30.37 -3.92 17.48
CA PRO A 292 -30.56 -2.84 16.52
C PRO A 292 -30.15 -3.29 15.11
N GLY A 293 -30.95 -2.99 14.09
CA GLY A 293 -30.56 -3.20 12.70
C GLY A 293 -29.37 -2.31 12.33
N ILE A 294 -28.51 -2.75 11.41
CA ILE A 294 -27.55 -1.84 10.76
C ILE A 294 -28.40 -0.90 9.91
N LYS A 295 -28.55 0.36 10.33
CA LYS A 295 -29.15 1.39 9.49
C LYS A 295 -28.09 1.84 8.48
N LEU A 296 -28.44 1.82 7.20
CA LEU A 296 -27.58 2.35 6.14
C LEU A 296 -27.19 3.81 6.47
N LEU A 297 -25.91 4.12 6.31
CA LEU A 297 -25.40 5.49 6.50
C LEU A 297 -26.11 6.46 5.55
N PRO A 298 -26.31 7.74 5.94
CA PRO A 298 -27.01 8.72 5.10
C PRO A 298 -26.27 8.99 3.78
N ARG A 299 -24.92 8.92 3.81
CA ARG A 299 -24.09 8.69 2.62
C ARG A 299 -24.28 7.24 2.16
N SER A 300 -25.41 6.97 1.51
CA SER A 300 -25.77 5.60 1.15
C SER A 300 -24.65 5.02 0.27
N ALA A 301 -24.04 3.92 0.71
CA ALA A 301 -23.07 3.18 -0.10
C ALA A 301 -23.63 2.86 -1.50
N ALA A 302 -24.97 2.75 -1.61
CA ALA A 302 -25.71 2.58 -2.87
C ALA A 302 -25.65 3.78 -3.83
N ASN A 303 -25.30 4.98 -3.35
CA ASN A 303 -25.17 6.18 -4.19
C ASN A 303 -23.77 6.36 -4.79
N ILE A 304 -22.76 5.62 -4.32
CA ILE A 304 -21.39 5.67 -4.84
C ILE A 304 -21.02 4.29 -5.38
N SER A 305 -20.90 4.19 -6.71
CA SER A 305 -20.70 2.90 -7.39
C SER A 305 -19.49 2.11 -6.85
N CYS A 306 -18.37 2.80 -6.59
CA CYS A 306 -17.18 2.20 -6.01
C CYS A 306 -17.44 1.48 -4.67
N ILE A 307 -18.22 2.09 -3.77
CA ILE A 307 -18.45 1.55 -2.41
C ILE A 307 -19.32 0.30 -2.49
N TYR A 308 -20.42 0.39 -3.23
CA TYR A 308 -21.35 -0.72 -3.40
C TYR A 308 -20.67 -1.94 -4.05
N ASN A 309 -19.91 -1.71 -5.12
CA ASN A 309 -19.22 -2.80 -5.82
C ASN A 309 -18.05 -3.37 -5.00
N LEU A 310 -17.33 -2.54 -4.24
CA LEU A 310 -16.32 -3.02 -3.29
C LEU A 310 -16.99 -3.94 -2.25
N ALA A 311 -18.13 -3.53 -1.69
CA ALA A 311 -18.86 -4.34 -0.72
C ALA A 311 -19.31 -5.70 -1.29
N ILE A 312 -19.80 -5.74 -2.53
CA ILE A 312 -20.14 -6.99 -3.23
C ILE A 312 -18.88 -7.85 -3.43
N GLY A 313 -17.77 -7.23 -3.87
CA GLY A 313 -16.49 -7.90 -4.07
C GLY A 313 -15.98 -8.54 -2.79
N LEU A 314 -15.97 -7.79 -1.67
CA LEU A 314 -15.59 -8.29 -0.35
C LEU A 314 -16.53 -9.41 0.13
N SER A 315 -17.84 -9.27 -0.07
CA SER A 315 -18.82 -10.29 0.31
C SER A 315 -18.64 -11.58 -0.47
N THR A 316 -18.23 -11.51 -1.73
CA THR A 316 -17.99 -12.69 -2.58
C THR A 316 -16.61 -13.30 -2.31
N PHE A 317 -15.61 -12.48 -2.01
CA PHE A 317 -14.26 -12.92 -1.67
C PHE A 317 -14.22 -13.74 -0.38
N GLY A 318 -14.96 -13.31 0.65
CA GLY A 318 -15.26 -14.15 1.81
C GLY A 318 -14.13 -14.37 2.83
N ASP A 319 -12.92 -13.82 2.64
CA ASP A 319 -11.84 -13.89 3.64
C ASP A 319 -12.10 -12.92 4.80
N VAL A 320 -12.68 -13.44 5.88
CA VAL A 320 -13.05 -12.67 7.06
C VAL A 320 -11.82 -12.03 7.72
N LYS A 321 -10.67 -12.71 7.74
CA LYS A 321 -9.47 -12.21 8.43
C LYS A 321 -8.85 -11.04 7.67
N LEU A 322 -8.76 -11.13 6.35
CA LEU A 322 -8.27 -10.03 5.52
C LEU A 322 -9.19 -8.80 5.63
N ILE A 323 -10.49 -9.00 5.51
CA ILE A 323 -11.50 -7.92 5.60
C ILE A 323 -11.39 -7.20 6.95
N GLU A 324 -11.25 -7.95 8.05
CA GLU A 324 -11.07 -7.36 9.38
C GLU A 324 -9.75 -6.58 9.48
N THR A 325 -8.65 -7.11 8.92
CA THR A 325 -7.36 -6.42 8.90
C THR A 325 -7.45 -5.09 8.14
N MET A 326 -8.14 -5.07 6.99
CA MET A 326 -8.41 -3.85 6.24
C MET A 326 -9.28 -2.86 7.03
N LYS A 327 -10.27 -3.36 7.80
CA LYS A 327 -11.13 -2.54 8.67
C LYS A 327 -10.31 -1.85 9.75
N LEU A 328 -9.48 -2.61 10.47
CA LEU A 328 -8.57 -2.09 11.49
C LEU A 328 -7.63 -1.04 10.91
N SER A 329 -7.05 -1.33 9.75
CA SER A 329 -6.17 -0.41 9.02
C SER A 329 -6.86 0.92 8.71
N CYS A 330 -8.11 0.88 8.23
CA CYS A 330 -8.88 2.08 7.96
C CYS A 330 -9.22 2.88 9.23
N LEU A 331 -9.56 2.20 10.32
CA LEU A 331 -9.86 2.85 11.60
C LEU A 331 -8.60 3.54 12.18
N GLU A 332 -7.45 2.89 12.10
CA GLU A 332 -6.17 3.45 12.50
C GLU A 332 -5.81 4.70 11.68
N LEU A 333 -5.85 4.58 10.34
CA LEU A 333 -5.60 5.71 9.44
C LEU A 333 -6.54 6.87 9.71
N LEU A 334 -7.84 6.62 9.90
CA LEU A 334 -8.80 7.66 10.23
C LEU A 334 -8.38 8.39 11.52
N GLY A 335 -7.98 7.63 12.54
CA GLY A 335 -7.45 8.18 13.79
C GLY A 335 -6.19 9.03 13.60
N ILE A 336 -5.19 8.54 12.87
CA ILE A 336 -3.93 9.26 12.62
C ILE A 336 -4.18 10.54 11.82
N LEU A 337 -5.01 10.48 10.77
CA LEU A 337 -5.30 11.61 9.90
C LEU A 337 -6.11 12.69 10.63
N CYS A 338 -7.01 12.31 11.54
CA CYS A 338 -7.79 13.26 12.34
C CYS A 338 -7.00 13.92 13.47
N HIS A 339 -5.86 13.35 13.87
CA HIS A 339 -5.06 13.88 14.96
C HIS A 339 -4.52 15.28 14.59
N GLU A 340 -4.99 16.29 15.32
CA GLU A 340 -4.62 17.71 15.17
C GLU A 340 -4.85 18.31 13.77
N ASN A 341 -5.75 17.73 12.97
CA ASN A 341 -6.05 18.21 11.61
C ASN A 341 -7.52 18.59 11.42
N ASN A 342 -7.84 19.88 11.55
CA ASN A 342 -9.22 20.37 11.47
C ASN A 342 -9.85 20.21 10.09
N MET A 343 -9.09 20.31 9.00
CA MET A 343 -9.60 20.11 7.64
C MET A 343 -10.09 18.67 7.45
N ILE A 344 -9.30 17.70 7.91
CA ILE A 344 -9.65 16.28 7.85
C ILE A 344 -10.82 15.96 8.79
N ARG A 345 -10.81 16.51 10.02
CA ARG A 345 -11.93 16.37 10.96
C ARG A 345 -13.23 16.90 10.38
N GLU A 346 -13.19 18.05 9.71
CA GLU A 346 -14.37 18.62 9.04
C GLU A 346 -14.85 17.72 7.91
N TYR A 347 -13.93 17.22 7.08
CA TYR A 347 -14.27 16.33 5.97
C TYR A 347 -14.99 15.06 6.47
N PHE A 348 -14.40 14.32 7.42
CA PHE A 348 -15.03 13.11 7.97
C PHE A 348 -16.35 13.43 8.69
N GLY A 349 -16.39 14.52 9.46
CA GLY A 349 -17.59 14.97 10.15
C GLY A 349 -18.75 15.30 9.21
N ALA A 350 -18.47 16.00 8.11
CA ALA A 350 -19.44 16.35 7.08
C ALA A 350 -19.90 15.15 6.24
N ASN A 351 -19.16 14.04 6.26
CA ASN A 351 -19.47 12.81 5.53
C ASN A 351 -19.90 11.66 6.48
N ASP A 352 -20.64 11.97 7.54
CA ASP A 352 -21.25 10.99 8.47
C ASP A 352 -20.31 9.94 9.08
N SER A 353 -19.01 10.23 9.14
CA SER A 353 -18.03 9.27 9.66
C SER A 353 -18.22 8.99 11.16
N ILE A 354 -18.90 9.87 11.90
CA ILE A 354 -19.28 9.61 13.29
C ILE A 354 -20.23 8.41 13.36
N SER A 355 -21.29 8.38 12.56
CA SER A 355 -22.24 7.26 12.51
C SER A 355 -21.60 5.97 12.01
N LEU A 356 -20.66 6.08 11.06
CA LEU A 356 -19.86 4.96 10.57
C LEU A 356 -19.02 4.35 11.70
N LEU A 357 -18.27 5.17 12.45
CA LEU A 357 -17.44 4.71 13.56
C LEU A 357 -18.29 4.06 14.66
N LEU A 358 -19.45 4.63 14.98
CA LEU A 358 -20.40 4.01 15.92
C LEU A 358 -20.89 2.65 15.42
N SER A 359 -21.11 2.50 14.12
CA SER A 359 -21.48 1.21 13.51
C SER A 359 -20.36 0.18 13.65
N CYS A 360 -19.09 0.59 13.58
CA CYS A 360 -17.93 -0.27 13.85
C CYS A 360 -17.79 -0.68 15.32
N MET A 361 -18.39 0.07 16.25
CA MET A 361 -18.39 -0.25 17.70
C MET A 361 -19.51 -1.21 18.10
N CYS A 362 -20.53 -1.41 17.26
CA CYS A 362 -21.67 -2.26 17.59
C CYS A 362 -21.22 -3.70 17.90
N ILE A 363 -21.37 -4.09 19.16
CA ILE A 363 -21.07 -5.43 19.68
C ILE A 363 -22.12 -6.40 19.12
N ARG A 364 -21.77 -7.16 18.10
CA ARG A 364 -22.65 -8.22 17.54
C ARG A 364 -22.13 -9.63 17.78
N ASP A 365 -20.81 -9.76 17.90
CA ASP A 365 -20.12 -10.96 18.34
C ASP A 365 -19.10 -10.58 19.41
N ASP A 366 -19.02 -11.36 20.49
CA ASP A 366 -18.03 -11.24 21.59
C ASP A 366 -16.58 -11.52 21.13
N HIS A 367 -16.31 -11.49 19.82
CA HIS A 367 -15.09 -12.00 19.20
C HIS A 367 -14.16 -10.91 18.63
N ASN A 368 -14.52 -9.62 18.74
CA ASN A 368 -13.64 -8.55 18.25
C ASN A 368 -13.56 -7.30 19.17
N PRO A 369 -12.94 -7.43 20.36
CA PRO A 369 -12.69 -6.29 21.23
C PRO A 369 -11.74 -5.25 20.61
N ILE A 370 -10.87 -5.67 19.69
CA ILE A 370 -9.83 -4.82 19.09
C ILE A 370 -10.46 -3.78 18.14
N GLY A 371 -11.34 -4.19 17.22
CA GLY A 371 -12.00 -3.27 16.29
C GLY A 371 -12.78 -2.16 17.00
N ARG A 372 -13.43 -2.48 18.13
CA ARG A 372 -14.10 -1.49 18.97
C ARG A 372 -13.12 -0.45 19.53
N LEU A 373 -11.96 -0.88 20.03
CA LEU A 373 -10.95 0.04 20.59
C LEU A 373 -10.40 1.00 19.54
N TYR A 374 -10.10 0.50 18.32
CA TYR A 374 -9.66 1.35 17.21
C TYR A 374 -10.74 2.35 16.79
N ALA A 375 -12.00 1.92 16.71
CA ALA A 375 -13.11 2.82 16.42
C ALA A 375 -13.27 3.92 17.48
N ILE A 376 -13.13 3.58 18.78
CA ILE A 376 -13.20 4.56 19.87
C ILE A 376 -12.04 5.54 19.77
N ALA A 377 -10.82 5.06 19.55
CA ALA A 377 -9.63 5.90 19.38
C ALA A 377 -9.80 6.88 18.20
N ALA A 378 -10.28 6.38 17.06
CA ALA A 378 -10.55 7.20 15.89
C ALA A 378 -11.65 8.24 16.16
N LEU A 379 -12.73 7.86 16.85
CA LEU A 379 -13.81 8.78 17.24
C LEU A 379 -13.31 9.87 18.19
N ARG A 380 -12.42 9.53 19.14
CA ARG A 380 -11.76 10.51 20.02
C ARG A 380 -11.00 11.55 19.19
N HIS A 381 -10.16 11.15 18.25
CA HIS A 381 -9.40 12.09 17.42
C HIS A 381 -10.29 12.92 16.47
N LEU A 382 -11.41 12.36 16.02
CA LEU A 382 -12.38 13.06 15.17
C LEU A 382 -13.17 14.15 15.92
N VAL A 383 -13.47 13.91 17.20
CA VAL A 383 -14.44 14.73 17.97
C VAL A 383 -13.77 15.61 19.02
N LEU A 384 -12.77 15.11 19.74
CA LEU A 384 -12.19 15.84 20.88
C LEU A 384 -11.47 17.11 20.42
N GLY A 385 -11.79 18.22 21.08
CA GLY A 385 -11.24 19.54 20.75
C GLY A 385 -11.79 20.15 19.46
N TYR A 386 -12.76 19.52 18.78
CA TYR A 386 -13.34 20.05 17.54
C TYR A 386 -14.86 20.21 17.63
N SER A 387 -15.30 21.42 17.93
CA SER A 387 -16.70 21.76 18.25
C SER A 387 -17.73 21.36 17.17
N PRO A 388 -17.47 21.49 15.85
CA PRO A 388 -18.42 21.07 14.83
C PRO A 388 -18.76 19.57 14.93
N ASN A 389 -17.77 18.71 15.16
CA ASN A 389 -18.02 17.27 15.30
C ASN A 389 -18.60 16.88 16.66
N GLN A 390 -18.29 17.62 17.73
CA GLN A 390 -18.97 17.46 19.01
C GLN A 390 -20.46 17.75 18.90
N LEU A 391 -20.83 18.79 18.14
CA LEU A 391 -22.22 19.13 17.87
C LEU A 391 -22.91 18.04 17.04
N ARG A 392 -22.25 17.53 15.99
CA ARG A 392 -22.76 16.41 15.18
C ARG A 392 -23.00 15.16 16.04
N LEU A 393 -22.03 14.80 16.89
CA LEU A 393 -22.16 13.67 17.83
C LEU A 393 -23.32 13.87 18.82
N ALA A 394 -23.49 15.09 19.34
CA ALA A 394 -24.57 15.41 20.28
C ALA A 394 -25.97 15.33 19.66
N GLN A 395 -26.07 15.58 18.34
CA GLN A 395 -27.31 15.62 17.56
C GLN A 395 -27.74 14.27 16.99
N LEU A 396 -26.92 13.22 17.10
CA LEU A 396 -27.34 11.88 16.71
C LEU A 396 -28.57 11.48 17.52
N SER A 397 -29.62 11.09 16.80
CA SER A 397 -30.98 10.88 17.31
C SER A 397 -31.01 10.01 18.57
N GLU A 398 -31.78 10.48 19.57
CA GLU A 398 -31.93 9.95 20.93
C GLU A 398 -32.46 8.52 21.07
N GLU A 399 -32.63 7.73 20.00
CA GLU A 399 -32.99 6.31 20.19
C GLU A 399 -31.74 5.56 20.66
N PRO A 400 -31.66 5.13 21.94
CA PRO A 400 -30.59 4.27 22.36
C PRO A 400 -30.78 2.96 21.60
N SER A 401 -29.99 2.74 20.56
CA SER A 401 -29.76 1.39 20.10
C SER A 401 -29.19 0.66 21.32
N ALA A 402 -29.88 -0.37 21.82
CA ALA A 402 -29.63 -1.03 23.12
C ALA A 402 -28.18 -1.53 23.38
N ILE A 403 -27.26 -1.30 22.44
CA ILE A 403 -25.86 -1.74 22.42
C ILE A 403 -24.88 -0.59 22.70
N ILE A 404 -25.23 0.68 22.46
CA ILE A 404 -24.35 1.81 22.76
C ILE A 404 -24.92 2.56 23.97
N GLU A 405 -24.43 2.22 25.16
CA GLU A 405 -24.66 3.03 26.36
C GLU A 405 -24.04 4.41 26.14
N ARG A 406 -24.84 5.39 25.71
CA ARG A 406 -24.39 6.74 25.35
C ARG A 406 -23.48 7.35 26.42
N ASP A 407 -23.87 7.24 27.69
CA ASP A 407 -23.11 7.80 28.79
C ASP A 407 -21.81 7.03 29.07
N GLY A 408 -21.82 5.70 28.89
CA GLY A 408 -20.64 4.85 28.95
C GLY A 408 -19.64 5.19 27.83
N LEU A 409 -20.12 5.30 26.59
CA LEU A 409 -19.31 5.72 25.44
C LEU A 409 -18.78 7.14 25.61
N LEU A 410 -19.61 8.11 26.01
CA LEU A 410 -19.16 9.48 26.25
C LEU A 410 -18.08 9.50 27.35
N ARG A 411 -18.25 8.73 28.43
CA ARG A 411 -17.22 8.57 29.46
C ARG A 411 -15.94 7.94 28.92
N GLU A 412 -16.04 6.90 28.08
CA GLU A 412 -14.89 6.33 27.36
C GLU A 412 -14.23 7.39 26.46
N LEU A 413 -14.98 8.31 25.87
CA LEU A 413 -14.44 9.43 25.09
C LEU A 413 -13.89 10.57 25.97
N GLY A 414 -14.01 10.51 27.29
CA GLY A 414 -13.65 11.62 28.19
C GLY A 414 -14.60 12.81 28.08
N LEU A 415 -15.86 12.58 27.69
CA LEU A 415 -16.91 13.57 27.51
C LEU A 415 -18.13 13.30 28.41
N CYS A 416 -18.89 14.35 28.71
CA CYS A 416 -20.22 14.28 29.31
C CYS A 416 -21.21 15.13 28.52
N ALA A 417 -22.45 14.67 28.40
CA ALA A 417 -23.54 15.44 27.80
C ALA A 417 -24.11 16.41 28.83
N VAL A 418 -24.15 17.70 28.48
CA VAL A 418 -24.72 18.77 29.31
C VAL A 418 -25.81 19.46 28.50
N TYR A 419 -27.00 19.57 29.09
CA TYR A 419 -28.09 20.32 28.49
C TYR A 419 -27.83 21.82 28.63
N ASP A 420 -27.67 22.50 27.51
CA ASP A 420 -27.49 23.94 27.48
C ASP A 420 -28.87 24.62 27.48
N GLN A 421 -29.21 25.24 28.61
CA GLN A 421 -30.54 25.85 28.83
C GLN A 421 -30.80 27.05 27.91
N GLU A 422 -29.76 27.77 27.47
CA GLU A 422 -29.91 28.94 26.60
C GLU A 422 -30.21 28.52 25.16
N THR A 423 -29.50 27.51 24.67
CA THR A 423 -29.65 27.04 23.28
C THR A 423 -30.63 25.90 23.11
N LYS A 424 -31.20 25.39 24.21
CA LYS A 424 -32.11 24.22 24.27
C LYS A 424 -31.53 22.99 23.54
N LYS A 425 -30.22 22.83 23.57
CA LYS A 425 -29.47 21.77 22.86
C LYS A 425 -28.53 21.05 23.80
N ILE A 426 -28.26 19.77 23.51
CA ILE A 426 -27.22 19.01 24.19
C ILE A 426 -25.85 19.47 23.68
N ARG A 427 -24.94 19.77 24.60
CA ARG A 427 -23.52 20.06 24.32
C ARG A 427 -22.65 19.02 25.02
N LEU A 428 -21.50 18.69 24.41
CA LEU A 428 -20.52 17.80 25.03
C LEU A 428 -19.44 18.62 25.73
N ARG A 429 -19.10 18.27 26.97
CA ARG A 429 -18.00 18.87 27.73
C ARG A 429 -17.00 17.80 28.14
N PRO A 430 -15.70 18.12 28.35
CA PRO A 430 -14.76 17.19 28.94
C PRO A 430 -15.22 16.72 30.33
N VAL A 431 -14.98 15.46 30.66
CA VAL A 431 -15.13 14.95 32.02
C VAL A 431 -14.00 15.56 32.85
N SER A 432 -14.35 16.42 33.80
CA SER A 432 -13.45 17.07 34.75
C SER A 432 -12.89 16.12 35.80
#